data_AF-A0A916GWJ7-F1
#
_entry.id   AF-A0A916GWJ7-F1
#
_cell.length_a   1.000
_cell.length_b   1.000
_cell.length_c   1.000
_cell.angle_alpha   90.00
_cell.angle_beta   90.00
_cell.angle_gamma   90.00
#
_symmetry.space_group_name_H-M   'P 1'
#
loop_
_entity.id
_entity.type
_entity.pdbx_description
1 polymer ?
#
loop_
_entity_poly.entity_id
_entity_poly.type
_entity_poly.pdbx_seq_one_letter_code
_entity_poly.pdbx_strand_id
1 'polypeptide(L)'
;MSVMEMSHRGKHFLKIAEALEADIRELMAIPENYKVLFLQGGASAQFSLIPQNILAGKTKACYIKTGAWSEKAIKEAAPHCEVIVSASSEDTKFTSIPDAATWAIDNDAGYLHYTSNETIHGVEFQSTPDA
;
A
#
# COMPACT_ATOMS: atom_id res chain seq x y z
N MET A 1 -8.65 12.02 -31.76
CA MET A 1 -7.39 11.32 -31.48
C MET A 1 -7.62 10.49 -30.23
N SER A 2 -7.42 9.17 -30.30
CA SER A 2 -7.58 8.30 -29.14
C SER A 2 -6.48 8.59 -28.12
N VAL A 3 -6.72 8.36 -26.82
CA VAL A 3 -5.66 8.48 -25.78
C VAL A 3 -4.46 7.60 -26.11
N MET A 4 -4.69 6.47 -26.77
CA MET A 4 -3.66 5.52 -27.22
C MET A 4 -2.69 6.10 -28.26
N GLU A 5 -3.05 7.21 -28.90
CA GLU A 5 -2.30 7.84 -29.99
C GLU A 5 -1.75 9.23 -29.59
N MET A 6 -2.07 9.69 -28.37
CA MET A 6 -1.64 11.00 -27.89
C MET A 6 -0.20 10.96 -27.37
N SER A 7 0.56 12.01 -27.65
CA SER A 7 1.80 12.26 -26.91
C SER A 7 1.48 12.59 -25.46
N HIS A 8 2.14 11.91 -24.51
CA HIS A 8 2.01 12.19 -23.07
C HIS A 8 2.45 13.62 -22.68
N ARG A 9 3.19 14.32 -23.55
CA ARG A 9 3.60 15.73 -23.37
C ARG A 9 2.71 16.70 -24.13
N GLY A 10 1.78 16.19 -24.92
CA GLY A 10 0.87 17.00 -25.72
C GLY A 10 -0.21 17.65 -24.86
N LYS A 11 -0.67 18.84 -25.26
CA LYS A 11 -1.70 19.61 -24.54
C LYS A 11 -2.99 18.82 -24.27
N HIS A 12 -3.35 17.89 -25.16
CA HIS A 12 -4.54 17.06 -24.98
C HIS A 12 -4.38 16.04 -23.84
N PHE A 13 -3.24 15.35 -23.74
CA PHE A 13 -3.01 14.39 -22.68
C PHE A 13 -2.80 15.07 -21.32
N LEU A 14 -2.06 16.18 -21.29
CA LEU A 14 -1.83 16.93 -20.05
C LEU A 14 -3.15 17.35 -19.39
N LYS A 15 -4.13 17.82 -20.17
CA LYS A 15 -5.47 18.13 -19.65
C LYS A 15 -6.17 16.93 -19.03
N ILE A 16 -6.01 15.73 -19.60
CA ILE A 16 -6.59 14.49 -19.06
C ILE A 16 -5.89 14.14 -17.73
N ALA A 17 -4.56 14.23 -17.68
CA ALA A 17 -3.79 13.91 -16.49
C ALA A 17 -4.09 14.89 -15.34
N GLU A 18 -4.17 16.20 -15.63
CA GLU A 18 -4.52 17.24 -14.67
C GLU A 18 -5.94 17.06 -14.12
N ALA A 19 -6.92 16.77 -14.99
CA ALA A 19 -8.29 16.47 -14.56
C ALA A 19 -8.35 15.20 -13.70
N LEU A 20 -7.67 14.13 -14.10
CA LEU A 20 -7.62 12.88 -13.34
C LEU A 20 -7.00 13.07 -11.94
N GLU A 21 -5.91 13.85 -11.83
CA GLU A 21 -5.35 14.18 -10.52
C GLU A 21 -6.33 14.98 -9.66
N ALA A 22 -6.96 16.01 -10.22
CA ALA A 22 -7.93 16.85 -9.53
C ALA A 22 -9.13 16.04 -9.04
N ASP A 23 -9.72 15.21 -9.91
CA ASP A 23 -10.87 14.37 -9.62
C ASP A 23 -10.58 13.38 -8.48
N ILE A 24 -9.40 12.73 -8.49
CA ILE A 24 -9.00 11.82 -7.41
C ILE A 24 -8.79 12.57 -6.09
N ARG A 25 -8.17 13.75 -6.13
CA ARG A 25 -7.97 14.58 -4.93
C ARG A 25 -9.30 14.99 -4.32
N GLU A 26 -10.26 15.41 -5.14
CA GLU A 26 -11.61 15.76 -4.70
C GLU A 26 -12.34 14.55 -4.12
N LEU A 27 -12.41 13.44 -4.87
CA LEU A 27 -13.16 12.24 -4.50
C LEU A 27 -12.69 11.63 -3.17
N MET A 28 -11.37 11.62 -2.95
CA MET A 28 -10.75 11.00 -1.77
C MET A 28 -10.39 12.03 -0.68
N ALA A 29 -10.74 13.30 -0.88
CA ALA A 29 -10.37 14.42 0.01
C ALA A 29 -8.87 14.45 0.37
N ILE A 30 -8.00 14.29 -0.64
CA ILE A 30 -6.54 14.20 -0.45
C ILE A 30 -5.96 15.59 -0.13
N PRO A 31 -5.31 15.79 1.01
CA PRO A 31 -4.75 17.10 1.38
C PRO A 31 -3.50 17.47 0.57
N GLU A 32 -3.18 18.76 0.53
CA GLU A 32 -2.10 19.31 -0.32
C GLU A 32 -0.69 18.77 0.02
N ASN A 33 -0.50 18.29 1.26
CA ASN A 33 0.75 17.71 1.72
C ASN A 33 0.98 16.27 1.21
N TYR A 34 0.04 15.68 0.45
CA TYR A 34 0.21 14.39 -0.22
C TYR A 34 0.43 14.55 -1.73
N LYS A 35 1.29 13.69 -2.27
CA LYS A 35 1.54 13.59 -3.71
C LYS A 35 0.71 12.46 -4.31
N VAL A 36 0.11 12.71 -5.48
CA VAL A 36 -0.63 11.71 -6.26
C VAL A 36 0.26 11.26 -7.41
N LEU A 37 0.46 9.94 -7.54
CA LEU A 37 1.31 9.35 -8.58
C LEU A 37 0.51 8.31 -9.38
N PHE A 38 0.66 8.34 -10.70
CA PHE A 38 0.08 7.34 -11.61
C PHE A 38 1.20 6.44 -12.14
N LEU A 39 1.29 5.22 -11.62
CA LEU A 39 2.43 4.32 -11.83
C LEU A 39 2.02 3.01 -12.52
N GLN A 40 2.94 2.46 -13.32
CA GLN A 40 2.79 1.14 -13.94
C GLN A 40 3.16 0.00 -12.97
N GLY A 41 2.93 -1.24 -13.39
CA GLY A 41 3.33 -2.45 -12.64
C GLY A 41 2.34 -2.93 -11.58
N GLY A 42 1.29 -2.15 -11.31
CA GLY A 42 0.24 -2.49 -10.34
C GLY A 42 0.77 -2.66 -8.91
N ALA A 43 -0.09 -3.14 -8.00
CA ALA A 43 0.26 -3.31 -6.59
C ALA A 43 1.46 -4.25 -6.36
N SER A 44 1.65 -5.26 -7.22
CA SER A 44 2.78 -6.20 -7.10
C SER A 44 4.13 -5.50 -7.26
N ALA A 45 4.24 -4.53 -8.18
CA ALA A 45 5.45 -3.72 -8.26
C ALA A 45 5.60 -2.79 -7.04
N GLN A 46 4.49 -2.25 -6.54
CA GLN A 46 4.52 -1.37 -5.37
C GLN A 46 4.96 -2.09 -4.09
N PHE A 47 4.67 -3.38 -3.93
CA PHE A 47 5.15 -4.16 -2.78
C PHE A 47 6.68 -4.16 -2.65
N SER A 48 7.42 -4.14 -3.76
CA SER A 48 8.88 -4.00 -3.77
C SER A 48 9.35 -2.55 -3.71
N LEU A 49 8.61 -1.62 -4.33
CA LEU A 49 9.02 -0.20 -4.42
C LEU A 49 8.81 0.56 -3.11
N ILE A 50 7.80 0.20 -2.32
CA ILE A 50 7.53 0.82 -1.02
C ILE A 50 8.76 0.77 -0.09
N PRO A 51 9.33 -0.40 0.26
CA PRO A 51 10.50 -0.44 1.14
C PRO A 51 11.71 0.28 0.55
N GLN A 52 11.89 0.29 -0.78
CA GLN A 52 12.99 1.03 -1.40
C GLN A 52 12.88 2.55 -1.29
N ASN A 53 11.69 3.09 -1.07
CA ASN A 53 11.44 4.54 -1.07
C ASN A 53 11.11 5.13 0.30
N ILE A 54 10.40 4.39 1.17
CA ILE A 54 9.82 4.97 2.40
C ILE A 54 10.31 4.35 3.71
N LEU A 55 11.40 3.58 3.70
CA LEU A 55 12.05 3.13 4.94
C LEU A 55 12.62 4.29 5.79
N ALA A 56 12.76 5.50 5.22
CA ALA A 56 13.19 6.70 5.93
C ALA A 56 14.53 6.53 6.69
N GLY A 57 15.48 5.80 6.10
CA GLY A 57 16.79 5.52 6.71
C GLY A 57 16.80 4.38 7.74
N LYS A 58 15.64 3.77 8.02
CA LYS A 58 15.53 2.52 8.79
C LYS A 58 15.81 1.31 7.89
N THR A 59 15.97 0.14 8.51
CA THR A 59 16.19 -1.13 7.82
C THR A 59 15.05 -2.13 8.00
N LYS A 60 14.04 -1.77 8.78
CA LYS A 60 12.93 -2.63 9.20
C LYS A 60 11.58 -2.08 8.76
N ALA A 61 10.63 -2.96 8.51
CA ALA A 61 9.23 -2.61 8.28
C ALA A 61 8.29 -3.63 8.94
N CYS A 62 7.24 -3.14 9.58
CA CYS A 62 6.21 -3.97 10.22
C CYS A 62 5.10 -4.31 9.23
N TYR A 63 4.55 -5.52 9.34
CA TYR A 63 3.48 -6.02 8.47
C TYR A 63 2.40 -6.75 9.28
N ILE A 64 1.14 -6.57 8.89
CA ILE A 64 0.00 -7.34 9.39
C ILE A 64 -0.41 -8.37 8.32
N LYS A 65 -0.29 -9.66 8.63
CA LYS A 65 -0.57 -10.78 7.71
C LYS A 65 -1.99 -11.32 7.92
N THR A 66 -2.94 -10.81 7.15
CA THR A 66 -4.36 -11.20 7.23
C THR A 66 -4.87 -11.96 6.00
N GLY A 67 -4.02 -12.25 5.02
CA GLY A 67 -4.42 -13.01 3.85
C GLY A 67 -3.35 -13.10 2.75
N ALA A 68 -3.82 -13.36 1.53
CA ALA A 68 -2.95 -13.66 0.40
C ALA A 68 -2.20 -12.42 -0.11
N TRP A 69 -2.82 -11.23 -0.05
CA TRP A 69 -2.19 -10.02 -0.56
C TRP A 69 -1.15 -9.47 0.41
N SER A 70 -1.43 -9.49 1.72
CA SER A 70 -0.46 -9.16 2.76
C SER A 70 0.73 -10.13 2.77
N GLU A 71 0.48 -11.43 2.58
CA GLU A 71 1.55 -12.43 2.39
C GLU A 71 2.42 -12.11 1.18
N LYS A 72 1.81 -11.74 0.04
CA LYS A 72 2.57 -11.33 -1.15
C LYS A 72 3.37 -10.06 -0.88
N ALA A 73 2.80 -9.07 -0.19
CA ALA A 73 3.51 -7.84 0.16
C ALA A 73 4.74 -8.11 1.04
N ILE A 74 4.60 -8.98 2.05
CA ILE A 74 5.71 -9.43 2.91
C ILE A 74 6.82 -10.08 2.07
N LYS A 75 6.45 -11.00 1.18
CA LYS A 75 7.42 -11.71 0.34
C LYS A 75 8.20 -10.77 -0.57
N GLU A 76 7.53 -9.82 -1.22
CA GLU A 76 8.16 -8.87 -2.14
C GLU A 76 8.98 -7.79 -1.42
N ALA A 77 8.73 -7.54 -0.12
CA ALA A 77 9.49 -6.58 0.67
C ALA A 77 10.76 -7.15 1.31
N ALA A 78 10.80 -8.45 1.58
CA ALA A 78 11.91 -9.14 2.23
C ALA A 78 13.31 -8.96 1.57
N PRO A 79 13.43 -8.82 0.23
CA PRO A 79 14.73 -8.51 -0.40
C PRO A 79 15.25 -7.09 -0.11
N HIS A 80 14.41 -6.20 0.44
CA HIS A 80 14.70 -4.77 0.56
C HIS A 80 14.79 -4.28 2.01
N CYS A 81 14.26 -5.03 2.96
CA CYS A 81 14.29 -4.70 4.38
C CYS A 81 14.10 -5.95 5.26
N GLU A 82 14.39 -5.82 6.55
CA GLU A 82 13.97 -6.78 7.56
C GLU A 82 12.47 -6.63 7.81
N VAL A 83 11.70 -7.66 7.43
CA VAL A 83 10.25 -7.68 7.61
C VAL A 83 9.90 -8.24 8.97
N ILE A 84 9.18 -7.45 9.77
CA ILE A 84 8.62 -7.85 11.06
C ILE A 84 7.13 -8.15 10.87
N VAL A 85 6.71 -9.41 11.06
CA VAL A 85 5.28 -9.75 11.06
C VAL A 85 4.72 -9.43 12.44
N SER A 86 4.13 -8.25 12.58
CA SER A 86 3.64 -7.71 13.85
C SER A 86 2.35 -8.39 14.33
N ALA A 87 1.54 -8.90 13.40
CA ALA A 87 0.42 -9.78 13.72
C ALA A 87 0.08 -10.65 12.50
N SER A 88 -0.51 -11.81 12.75
CA SER A 88 -0.95 -12.74 11.70
C SER A 88 -2.22 -13.47 12.14
N SER A 89 -3.11 -13.74 11.19
CA SER A 89 -4.28 -14.62 11.36
C SER A 89 -4.13 -15.91 10.56
N GLU A 90 -2.90 -16.29 10.21
CA GLU A 90 -2.61 -17.50 9.42
C GLU A 90 -2.99 -18.79 10.16
N ASP A 91 -2.85 -18.80 11.48
CA ASP A 91 -3.25 -19.91 12.36
C ASP A 91 -4.75 -20.20 12.31
N THR A 92 -5.58 -19.17 12.11
CA THR A 92 -7.03 -19.29 11.90
C THR A 92 -7.43 -19.36 10.43
N LYS A 93 -6.47 -19.58 9.52
CA LYS A 93 -6.67 -19.61 8.06
C LYS A 93 -7.29 -18.32 7.50
N PHE A 94 -6.83 -17.17 7.99
CA PHE A 94 -7.20 -15.84 7.51
C PHE A 94 -8.70 -15.54 7.64
N THR A 95 -9.27 -15.83 8.80
CA THR A 95 -10.71 -15.64 9.07
C THR A 95 -11.04 -14.41 9.91
N SER A 96 -10.03 -13.68 10.37
CA SER A 96 -10.20 -12.50 11.25
C SER A 96 -9.00 -11.57 11.18
N ILE A 97 -9.14 -10.38 11.74
CA ILE A 97 -8.03 -9.46 12.01
C ILE A 97 -7.62 -9.66 13.48
N PRO A 98 -6.34 -9.94 13.79
CA PRO A 98 -5.88 -10.01 15.17
C PRO A 98 -6.13 -8.69 15.91
N ASP A 99 -6.46 -8.76 17.20
CA ASP A 99 -6.69 -7.58 18.04
C ASP A 99 -5.48 -6.62 17.98
N ALA A 100 -5.73 -5.36 17.64
CA ALA A 100 -4.71 -4.33 17.51
C ALA A 100 -3.87 -4.16 18.78
N ALA A 101 -4.45 -4.40 19.96
CA ALA A 101 -3.72 -4.34 21.23
C ALA A 101 -2.63 -5.42 21.36
N THR A 102 -2.66 -6.46 20.52
CA THR A 102 -1.70 -7.57 20.55
C THR A 102 -0.58 -7.42 19.53
N TRP A 103 -0.64 -6.39 18.67
CA TRP A 103 0.33 -6.23 17.59
C TRP A 103 1.72 -5.90 18.15
N ALA A 104 2.71 -6.69 17.76
CA ALA A 104 4.10 -6.45 18.11
C ALA A 104 4.72 -5.40 17.15
N ILE A 105 4.43 -4.12 17.40
CA ILE A 105 4.95 -3.00 16.61
C ILE A 105 6.39 -2.66 17.06
N ASP A 106 7.34 -2.74 16.13
CA ASP A 106 8.72 -2.30 16.34
C ASP A 106 8.82 -0.80 16.04
N ASN A 107 9.06 0.02 17.07
CA ASN A 107 9.19 1.48 16.94
C ASN A 107 10.43 1.92 16.13
N ASP A 108 11.37 1.00 15.84
CA ASP A 108 12.48 1.24 14.92
C ASP A 108 12.16 0.91 13.45
N ALA A 109 10.96 0.39 13.16
CA ALA A 109 10.50 0.19 11.79
C ALA A 109 10.20 1.52 11.08
N GLY A 110 10.42 1.57 9.77
CA GLY A 110 10.14 2.75 8.95
C GLY A 110 8.63 2.96 8.70
N TYR A 111 7.85 1.88 8.69
CA TYR A 111 6.40 1.92 8.51
C TYR A 111 5.73 0.62 9.01
N LEU A 112 4.42 0.69 9.22
CA LEU A 112 3.52 -0.47 9.32
C LEU A 112 2.73 -0.60 8.02
N HIS A 113 2.72 -1.79 7.42
CA HIS A 113 1.92 -2.13 6.26
C HIS A 113 0.78 -3.09 6.63
N TYR A 114 -0.42 -2.77 6.17
CA TYR A 114 -1.59 -3.65 6.27
C TYR A 114 -2.33 -3.66 4.92
N THR A 115 -3.06 -4.74 4.65
CA THR A 115 -3.97 -4.83 3.51
C THR A 115 -5.37 -4.51 4.01
N SER A 116 -5.96 -3.40 3.57
CA SER A 116 -7.28 -2.96 4.03
C SER A 116 -8.40 -3.96 3.73
N ASN A 117 -8.34 -4.64 2.59
CA ASN A 117 -9.31 -5.66 2.20
C ASN A 117 -8.62 -6.85 1.50
N GLU A 118 -8.66 -8.02 2.13
CA GLU A 118 -8.15 -9.29 1.63
C GLU A 118 -9.21 -9.99 0.78
N THR A 119 -9.20 -9.74 -0.54
CA THR A 119 -10.28 -10.16 -1.44
C THR A 119 -10.49 -11.67 -1.55
N ILE A 120 -9.46 -12.49 -1.28
CA ILE A 120 -9.56 -13.95 -1.36
C ILE A 120 -10.22 -14.54 -0.12
N HIS A 121 -9.95 -13.98 1.05
CA HIS A 121 -10.41 -14.53 2.33
C HIS A 121 -11.61 -13.77 2.91
N GLY A 122 -11.97 -12.61 2.35
CA GLY A 122 -13.10 -11.82 2.80
C GLY A 122 -12.86 -11.14 4.15
N VAL A 123 -11.65 -10.66 4.39
CA VAL A 123 -11.25 -9.96 5.62
C VAL A 123 -11.01 -8.49 5.31
N GLU A 124 -11.78 -7.60 5.93
CA GLU A 124 -11.73 -6.16 5.70
C GLU A 124 -11.57 -5.37 7.01
N PHE A 125 -10.59 -4.48 7.03
CA PHE A 125 -10.40 -3.50 8.09
C PHE A 125 -11.51 -2.44 8.01
N GLN A 126 -12.28 -2.32 9.09
CA GLN A 126 -13.38 -1.35 9.16
C GLN A 126 -12.90 0.10 9.36
N SER A 127 -11.65 0.26 9.78
CA SER A 127 -10.98 1.55 9.93
C SER A 127 -9.48 1.41 9.70
N THR A 128 -8.82 2.51 9.38
CA THR A 128 -7.35 2.56 9.38
C THR A 128 -6.83 2.27 10.79
N PRO A 129 -5.81 1.42 10.95
CA PRO A 129 -5.21 1.17 12.26
C PRO A 129 -4.48 2.39 12.82
N ASP A 130 -4.66 2.66 14.11
CA ASP A 130 -3.89 3.63 14.87
C ASP A 130 -2.66 2.90 15.46
N ALA A 131 -1.55 2.89 14.73
CA ALA A 131 -0.30 2.22 15.13
C ALA A 131 0.90 3.16 15.06
#